data_AF-A0A661MLZ8-F1
#
_entry.id   AF-A0A661MLZ8-F1
#
_cell.length_a   1.000
_cell.length_b   1.000
_cell.length_c   1.000
_cell.angle_alpha   90.00
_cell.angle_beta   90.00
_cell.angle_gamma   90.00
#
_symmetry.space_group_name_H-M   'P 1'
#
loop_
_entity.id
_entity.type
_entity.pdbx_description
1 polymer ?
#
loop_
_entity_poly.entity_id
_entity_poly.type
_entity_poly.pdbx_seq_one_letter_code
_entity_poly.pdbx_strand_id
1 'polypeptide(L)'
;MVMAIMTVPTLVLDEQGLPRYRHLRGELQELRESNEELVREIATLKGEIEALRSDPAYVERIARDELGMVRAEEFVFQFPPR
;
A
#
# COMPACT_ATOMS: atom_id res chain seq x y z
N MET A 1 4.67 -54.74 -6.19
CA MET A 1 5.69 -53.75 -6.60
C MET A 1 5.27 -52.95 -7.82
N VAL A 2 4.98 -53.58 -8.96
CA VAL A 2 4.63 -52.86 -10.21
C VAL A 2 3.43 -51.92 -10.06
N MET A 3 2.36 -52.35 -9.39
CA MET A 3 1.20 -51.47 -9.15
C MET A 3 1.56 -50.22 -8.33
N ALA A 4 2.41 -50.35 -7.30
CA ALA A 4 2.85 -49.23 -6.47
C ALA A 4 3.74 -48.24 -7.24
N ILE A 5 4.60 -48.76 -8.13
CA ILE A 5 5.44 -47.94 -9.01
C ILE A 5 4.59 -47.11 -9.98
N MET A 6 3.43 -47.63 -10.40
CA MET A 6 2.52 -46.93 -11.31
C MET A 6 1.55 -45.98 -10.58
N THR A 7 1.08 -46.32 -9.38
CA THR A 7 0.07 -45.52 -8.66
C THR A 7 0.64 -44.31 -7.94
N VAL A 8 1.87 -44.40 -7.42
CA VAL A 8 2.47 -43.28 -6.66
C VAL A 8 2.71 -42.05 -7.55
N PRO A 9 3.32 -42.17 -8.75
CA PRO A 9 3.51 -41.02 -9.63
C PRO A 9 2.19 -40.41 -10.11
N THR A 10 1.17 -41.24 -10.38
CA THR A 10 -0.13 -40.74 -10.86
C THR A 10 -0.87 -39.93 -9.80
N LEU A 11 -0.80 -40.33 -8.53
CA LEU A 11 -1.39 -39.57 -7.43
C LEU A 11 -0.61 -38.29 -7.11
N VAL A 12 0.70 -38.32 -7.30
CA VAL A 12 1.59 -37.16 -7.09
C VAL A 12 1.42 -36.09 -8.16
N LEU A 13 1.29 -36.51 -9.43
CA LEU A 13 1.12 -35.63 -10.58
C LEU A 13 -0.34 -35.29 -10.88
N ASP A 14 -1.28 -35.83 -10.09
CA ASP A 14 -2.70 -35.49 -10.19
C ASP A 14 -2.92 -33.98 -9.97
N GLU A 15 -3.99 -33.45 -10.57
CA GLU A 15 -4.33 -32.03 -10.49
C GLU A 15 -4.65 -31.58 -9.06
N GLN A 16 -5.03 -32.51 -8.17
CA GLN A 16 -5.22 -32.26 -6.74
C GLN A 16 -3.97 -32.57 -5.89
N GLY A 17 -2.90 -33.06 -6.50
CA GLY A 17 -1.69 -33.51 -5.85
C GLY A 17 -0.66 -32.40 -5.61
N LEU A 18 0.62 -32.73 -5.80
CA LEU A 18 1.75 -31.84 -5.53
C LEU A 18 1.73 -30.51 -6.33
N PRO A 19 1.30 -30.47 -7.61
CA PRO A 19 1.21 -29.22 -8.36
C PRO A 19 0.28 -28.20 -7.71
N ARG A 20 -0.92 -28.61 -7.27
CA ARG A 20 -1.90 -27.73 -6.62
C ARG A 20 -1.39 -27.20 -5.29
N TYR A 21 -0.77 -28.06 -4.48
CA TYR A 21 -0.16 -27.63 -3.23
C TYR A 21 0.93 -26.57 -3.44
N ARG A 22 1.80 -26.76 -4.43
CA ARG A 22 2.85 -25.76 -4.75
C ARG A 22 2.26 -24.45 -5.22
N HIS A 23 1.22 -24.50 -6.07
CA HIS A 23 0.52 -23.30 -6.53
C HIS A 23 -0.13 -22.54 -5.38
N LEU A 24 -0.91 -23.21 -4.53
CA LEU A 24 -1.52 -22.58 -3.34
C LEU A 24 -0.49 -22.03 -2.36
N ARG A 25 0.65 -22.72 -2.21
CA ARG A 25 1.74 -22.24 -1.36
C ARG A 25 2.37 -20.97 -1.93
N GLY A 26 2.50 -20.88 -3.26
CA GLY A 26 2.93 -19.67 -3.96
C GLY A 26 1.93 -18.53 -3.76
N GLU A 27 0.65 -18.75 -4.02
CA GLU A 27 -0.41 -17.75 -3.81
C GLU A 27 -0.44 -17.26 -2.34
N LEU A 28 -0.32 -18.17 -1.37
CA LEU A 28 -0.24 -17.79 0.04
C LEU A 28 1.00 -16.96 0.36
N GLN A 29 2.13 -17.23 -0.28
CA GLN A 29 3.34 -16.45 -0.10
C GLN A 29 3.17 -15.04 -0.70
N GLU A 30 2.69 -14.93 -1.92
CA GLU A 30 2.42 -13.65 -2.59
C GLU A 30 1.43 -12.81 -1.78
N LEU A 31 0.36 -13.43 -1.27
CA LEU A 31 -0.65 -12.74 -0.48
C LEU A 31 -0.09 -12.24 0.86
N ARG A 32 0.83 -13.00 1.47
CA ARG A 32 1.52 -12.57 2.70
C ARG A 32 2.45 -11.40 2.44
N GLU A 33 3.25 -11.47 1.38
CA GLU A 33 4.15 -10.38 0.99
C GLU A 33 3.37 -9.09 0.70
N SER A 34 2.26 -9.20 -0.04
CA SER A 34 1.35 -8.07 -0.30
C SER A 34 0.73 -7.52 0.98
N ASN A 35 0.33 -8.38 1.92
CA ASN A 35 -0.21 -7.93 3.20
C ASN A 35 0.83 -7.15 4.02
N GLU A 36 2.07 -7.64 4.08
CA GLU A 36 3.17 -6.97 4.77
C GLU A 36 3.48 -5.60 4.15
N GLU A 37 3.43 -5.48 2.82
CA GLU A 37 3.58 -4.21 2.11
C GLU A 37 2.48 -3.22 2.49
N LEU A 38 1.22 -3.64 2.43
CA LEU A 38 0.07 -2.80 2.80
C LEU A 38 0.14 -2.34 4.27
N VAL A 39 0.59 -3.20 5.18
CA VAL A 39 0.78 -2.82 6.59
C VAL A 39 1.82 -1.71 6.74
N ARG A 40 2.93 -1.78 5.98
CA ARG A 40 3.95 -0.71 5.97
C ARG A 40 3.43 0.58 5.37
N GLU A 41 2.66 0.51 4.30
CA GLU A 41 2.04 1.67 3.67
C GLU A 41 1.05 2.36 4.61
N ILE A 42 0.18 1.59 5.27
CA ILE A 42 -0.76 2.10 6.28
C ILE A 42 0.00 2.81 7.42
N ALA A 43 1.11 2.24 7.90
CA ALA A 43 1.91 2.85 8.95
C ALA A 43 2.50 4.21 8.51
N THR A 44 3.00 4.27 7.27
CA THR A 44 3.57 5.49 6.67
C THR A 44 2.51 6.59 6.54
N LEU A 45 1.38 6.26 5.91
CA LEU A 45 0.27 7.21 5.71
C LEU A 45 -0.30 7.73 7.03
N LYS A 46 -0.39 6.88 8.05
CA LYS A 46 -0.81 7.32 9.39
C LYS A 46 0.17 8.33 10.00
N GLY A 47 1.47 8.15 9.79
CA GLY A 47 2.49 9.11 10.20
C GLY A 47 2.32 10.46 9.51
N GLU A 48 2.05 10.46 8.19
CA GLU A 48 1.78 11.68 7.43
C GLU A 48 0.51 12.39 7.90
N ILE A 49 -0.57 11.65 8.14
CA ILE A 49 -1.82 12.21 8.69
C ILE A 49 -1.58 12.86 10.05
N GLU A 50 -0.80 12.22 10.93
CA GLU A 50 -0.49 12.79 12.23
C GLU A 50 0.35 14.06 12.10
N ALA A 51 1.36 14.09 11.22
CA ALA A 51 2.15 15.28 10.93
C ALA A 51 1.28 16.43 10.39
N LEU A 52 0.35 16.13 9.48
CA LEU A 52 -0.60 17.10 8.92
C LEU A 52 -1.59 17.62 9.97
N ARG A 53 -2.04 16.76 10.90
CA ARG A 53 -3.00 17.15 11.95
C ARG A 53 -2.36 17.91 13.10
N SER A 54 -1.11 17.59 13.43
CA SER A 54 -0.43 18.10 14.63
C SER A 54 0.23 19.47 14.41
N ASP A 55 0.46 19.90 13.17
CA ASP A 55 1.06 21.19 12.85
C ASP A 55 0.14 22.10 12.02
N PRO A 56 -0.66 22.95 12.69
CA PRO A 56 -1.46 23.98 12.03
C PRO A 56 -0.64 24.95 11.16
N ALA A 57 0.64 25.18 11.48
CA ALA A 57 1.51 26.06 10.68
C ALA A 57 1.94 25.39 9.37
N TYR A 58 2.10 24.06 9.37
CA TYR A 58 2.34 23.30 8.14
C TYR A 58 1.15 23.37 7.19
N VAL A 59 -0.07 23.20 7.71
CA VAL A 59 -1.31 23.34 6.94
C VAL A 59 -1.49 24.76 6.40
N GLU A 60 -1.23 25.78 7.23
CA GLU A 60 -1.29 27.17 6.82
C GLU A 60 -0.31 27.49 5.68
N ARG A 61 0.91 26.95 5.74
CA ARG A 61 1.91 27.11 4.69
C ARG A 61 1.44 26.54 3.35
N ILE A 62 0.90 25.32 3.32
CA ILE A 62 0.36 24.71 2.09
C ILE A 62 -0.80 25.56 1.55
N ALA A 63 -1.72 26.00 2.44
CA ALA A 63 -2.86 26.81 2.04
C ALA A 63 -2.42 28.16 1.41
N ARG A 64 -1.36 28.79 1.92
CA ARG A 64 -0.83 30.04 1.37
C ARG A 64 -0.03 29.83 0.09
N ASP A 65 0.88 28.85 0.07
CA ASP A 65 1.87 28.69 -1.01
C ASP A 65 1.27 28.03 -2.24
N GLU A 66 0.43 27.00 -2.07
CA GLU A 66 -0.13 26.24 -3.19
C GLU A 66 -1.52 26.72 -3.59
N LEU A 67 -2.35 27.10 -2.62
CA LEU A 67 -3.74 27.46 -2.86
C LEU A 67 -3.99 28.98 -2.86
N GLY A 68 -2.98 29.79 -2.54
CA GLY A 68 -3.10 31.26 -2.48
C GLY A 68 -4.12 31.75 -1.45
N MET A 69 -4.46 30.92 -0.46
CA MET A 69 -5.45 31.23 0.55
C MET A 69 -4.90 32.22 1.58
N VAL A 70 -5.75 33.14 2.02
CA VAL A 70 -5.46 34.13 3.06
C VAL A 70 -6.57 34.11 4.10
N ARG A 71 -6.26 34.50 5.34
CA ARG A 71 -7.29 34.55 6.39
C ARG A 71 -8.28 35.67 6.12
N ALA A 72 -9.51 35.53 6.61
CA ALA A 72 -10.57 36.53 6.41
C ALA A 72 -10.22 37.90 7.01
N GLU A 73 -9.40 37.93 8.07
CA GLU A 73 -8.90 39.14 8.72
C GLU A 73 -7.58 39.69 8.15
N GLU A 74 -7.06 39.14 7.05
CA GLU A 74 -5.81 39.61 6.41
C GLU A 74 -6.05 40.51 5.20
N PHE A 75 -5.19 41.53 5.04
CA PHE A 75 -5.23 42.45 3.90
C PHE A 75 -4.24 42.03 2.81
N VAL A 76 -4.72 41.83 1.59
CA VAL A 76 -3.88 41.53 0.42
C VAL A 76 -3.57 42.82 -0.34
N PHE A 77 -2.29 43.17 -0.44
CA PHE A 77 -1.83 44.31 -1.23
C PHE A 77 -1.42 43.84 -2.63
N GLN A 78 -2.15 44.26 -3.67
CA GLN A 78 -1.76 44.05 -5.06
C GLN A 78 -1.13 45.32 -5.62
N PHE A 79 0.04 45.18 -6.24
CA PHE A 79 0.74 46.28 -6.90
C PHE A 79 0.66 46.10 -8.42
N PRO A 80 0.36 47.17 -9.19
CA PRO A 80 0.32 47.08 -10.65
C PRO A 80 1.73 46.84 -11.23
N PRO A 81 1.85 46.13 -12.36
CA PRO A 81 3.12 45.99 -13.08
C PRO A 81 3.57 47.37 -13.59
N ARG A 82 4.88 47.65 -13.53
CA ARG A 82 5.51 48.88 -14.01
C ARG A 82 5.57 48.94 -15.53
#